data_AF-A0A6L9H2Q7-F1
#
_entry.id   AF-A0A6L9H2Q7-F1
#
_cell.length_a   1.000
_cell.length_b   1.000
_cell.length_c   1.000
_cell.angle_alpha   90.00
_cell.angle_beta   90.00
_cell.angle_gamma   90.00
#
_symmetry.space_group_name_H-M   'P 1'
#
loop_
_entity.id
_entity.type
_entity.pdbx_description
1 polymer ?
#
loop_
_entity_poly.entity_id
_entity_poly.type
_entity_poly.pdbx_seq_one_letter_code
_entity_poly.pdbx_strand_id
1 'polypeptide(L)' 'MAEKESAGQELSVEEAFEKLEGIIEALEDGDISLEDSFSYYEAGMRLVKQCGEKIDRVEKKILVLEDPESEG' A
#
# COMPACT_ATOMS: atom_id res chain seq x y z
N MET A 1 12.83 7.38 -21.75
CA MET A 1 13.81 7.31 -20.65
C MET A 1 13.31 8.22 -19.55
N ALA A 2 13.11 7.64 -18.36
CA ALA A 2 13.14 8.27 -17.04
C ALA A 2 12.45 9.62 -16.87
N GLU A 3 11.14 9.58 -16.58
CA GLU A 3 10.54 10.64 -15.77
C GLU A 3 10.57 10.19 -14.32
N LYS A 4 11.41 10.90 -13.57
CA LYS A 4 11.67 10.78 -12.15
C LYS A 4 10.73 11.77 -11.46
N GLU A 5 9.59 11.31 -10.96
CA GLU A 5 8.76 12.05 -9.99
C GLU A 5 9.14 11.52 -8.59
N SER A 6 10.08 12.15 -7.89
CA SER A 6 9.87 13.31 -7.01
C SER A 6 8.94 12.99 -5.82
N ALA A 7 9.57 12.43 -4.79
CA ALA A 7 9.32 12.66 -3.36
C ALA A 7 7.99 13.35 -2.98
N GLY A 8 7.02 12.56 -2.52
CA GLY A 8 5.88 13.06 -1.73
C GLY A 8 4.49 12.54 -2.12
N GLN A 9 4.36 11.76 -3.19
CA GLN A 9 3.06 11.19 -3.57
C GLN A 9 2.76 9.93 -2.74
N GLU A 10 1.65 9.97 -2.00
CA GLU A 10 1.08 8.79 -1.35
C GLU A 10 0.81 7.71 -2.42
N LEU A 11 1.56 6.60 -2.38
CA LEU A 11 1.46 5.48 -3.33
C LEU A 11 0.02 5.10 -3.61
N SER A 12 -0.40 5.10 -4.88
CA SER A 12 -1.72 4.59 -5.27
C SER A 12 -1.89 3.14 -4.83
N VAL A 13 -3.14 2.70 -4.63
CA VAL A 13 -3.44 1.32 -4.20
C VAL A 13 -2.83 0.32 -5.19
N GLU A 14 -3.00 0.58 -6.49
CA GLU A 14 -2.41 -0.23 -7.58
C GLU A 14 -0.88 -0.31 -7.49
N GLU A 15 -0.19 0.82 -7.30
CA GLU A 15 1.28 0.82 -7.15
C GLU A 15 1.75 0.13 -5.87
N ALA A 16 0.98 0.21 -4.79
CA ALA A 16 1.29 -0.48 -3.56
C ALA A 16 1.12 -2.00 -3.71
N PHE A 17 0.17 -2.47 -4.52
CA PHE A 17 0.06 -3.88 -4.91
C PHE A 17 1.23 -4.31 -5.78
N GLU A 18 1.61 -3.53 -6.80
CA GLU A 18 2.77 -3.84 -7.66
C GLU A 18 4.06 -3.97 -6.84
N LYS A 19 4.27 -3.08 -5.87
CA LYS A 19 5.40 -3.17 -4.94
C LYS A 19 5.32 -4.38 -4.02
N LEU A 20 4.11 -4.74 -3.55
CA LEU A 20 3.91 -5.90 -2.69
C LEU A 20 4.22 -7.20 -3.45
N GLU A 21 3.81 -7.30 -4.72
CA GLU A 21 4.16 -8.43 -5.59
C GLU A 21 5.68 -8.56 -5.77
N GLY A 22 6.38 -7.46 -6.03
CA GLY A 22 7.85 -7.48 -6.11
C GLY A 22 8.53 -7.90 -4.80
N ILE A 23 7.97 -7.52 -3.66
CA ILE A 23 8.45 -7.96 -2.34
C ILE A 23 8.23 -9.46 -2.15
N ILE A 24 7.06 -9.98 -2.55
CA ILE A 24 6.74 -11.41 -2.47
C ILE A 24 7.70 -12.20 -3.37
N GLU A 25 7.92 -11.76 -4.60
CA GLU A 25 8.86 -12.39 -5.53
C GLU A 25 10.28 -12.43 -4.94
N ALA A 26 10.74 -11.33 -4.35
CA ALA A 26 12.05 -11.27 -3.68
C ALA A 26 12.14 -12.17 -2.43
N LEU A 27 11.04 -12.36 -1.71
CA LEU A 27 10.97 -13.27 -0.55
C LEU A 27 10.89 -14.75 -0.96
N GLU A 28 10.32 -15.05 -2.12
CA GLU A 28 10.30 -16.39 -2.71
C GLU A 28 11.62 -16.76 -3.37
N ASP A 29 12.46 -15.78 -3.72
CA ASP A 29 13.81 -16.03 -4.20
C ASP A 29 14.68 -16.65 -3.10
N GLY A 30 15.16 -17.86 -3.35
CA GLY A 30 15.87 -18.67 -2.35
C GLY A 30 17.27 -18.18 -1.98
N ASP A 31 17.79 -17.13 -2.63
CA ASP A 31 19.11 -16.55 -2.35
C ASP A 31 19.04 -15.36 -1.36
N ILE A 32 17.83 -15.01 -0.90
CA ILE A 32 17.63 -13.90 0.02
C ILE A 32 18.26 -14.16 1.40
N SER A 33 19.00 -13.18 1.90
CA SER A 33 19.57 -13.24 3.26
C SER A 33 18.49 -12.96 4.31
N LEU A 34 18.67 -13.53 5.50
CA LEU A 34 17.72 -13.39 6.61
C LEU A 34 17.42 -11.92 6.97
N GLU A 35 18.45 -11.06 6.97
CA GLU A 35 18.32 -9.62 7.20
C GLU A 35 17.51 -8.90 6.11
N ASP A 36 17.72 -9.29 4.84
CA ASP A 36 16.93 -8.80 3.72
C ASP A 36 15.48 -9.29 3.83
N SER A 37 15.25 -10.56 4.16
CA SER A 37 13.89 -11.09 4.37
C SER A 37 13.12 -10.29 5.41
N PHE A 38 13.77 -9.93 6.52
CA PHE A 38 13.17 -9.06 7.53
C PHE A 38 12.85 -7.66 7.00
N SER A 39 13.76 -7.07 6.22
CA SER A 39 13.57 -5.75 5.62
C SER A 39 12.41 -5.73 4.61
N TYR A 40 12.36 -6.73 3.73
CA TYR A 40 11.28 -6.93 2.76
C TYR A 40 9.94 -7.19 3.45
N TYR A 41 9.92 -8.02 4.49
CA TYR A 41 8.74 -8.26 5.29
C TYR A 41 8.21 -6.98 5.96
N GLU A 42 9.08 -6.18 6.58
CA GLU A 42 8.67 -4.90 7.19
C GLU A 42 8.13 -3.92 6.14
N ALA A 43 8.79 -3.84 4.98
CA ALA A 43 8.33 -3.01 3.86
C ALA A 43 6.94 -3.45 3.35
N GLY A 44 6.73 -4.75 3.17
CA GLY A 44 5.45 -5.32 2.75
C GLY A 44 4.34 -5.03 3.76
N MET A 45 4.63 -5.20 5.06
CA MET A 45 3.66 -4.92 6.12
C MET A 45 3.26 -3.44 6.19
N ARG A 46 4.20 -2.52 5.95
CA ARG A 46 3.91 -1.08 5.83
C ARG A 46 3.06 -0.75 4.61
N LEU A 47 3.28 -1.42 3.48
CA LEU A 47 2.49 -1.22 2.26
C LEU A 47 1.05 -1.70 2.46
N VAL A 48 0.87 -2.90 3.01
CA VAL A 48 -0.46 -3.46 3.33
C VAL A 48 -1.23 -2.52 4.27
N LYS A 49 -0.57 -2.00 5.30
CA LYS A 49 -1.20 -1.04 6.22
C LYS A 49 -1.66 0.23 5.49
N GLN A 50 -0.82 0.81 4.65
CA GLN A 50 -1.16 2.01 3.87
C GLN A 50 -2.33 1.77 2.91
N CYS A 51 -2.36 0.60 2.24
CA CYS A 51 -3.50 0.20 1.40
C CYS A 51 -4.79 0.12 2.22
N GLY A 52 -4.74 -0.56 3.38
CA GLY A 52 -5.89 -0.68 4.27
C GLY A 52 -6.43 0.69 4.72
N GLU A 53 -5.54 1.61 5.11
CA GLU A 53 -5.93 2.97 5.50
C GLU A 53 -6.56 3.76 4.33
N LYS A 54 -6.06 3.57 3.11
CA LYS A 54 -6.66 4.21 1.93
C LYS A 54 -8.05 3.66 1.62
N ILE A 55 -8.23 2.35 1.67
CA ILE A 55 -9.52 1.69 1.42
C ILE A 55 -10.52 2.13 2.49
N ASP A 56 -10.15 2.06 3.77
CA ASP A 56 -10.99 2.51 4.90
C ASP A 56 -11.41 3.98 4.76
N ARG A 57 -10.50 4.86 4.29
CA ARG A 57 -10.82 6.27 4.03
C ARG A 57 -11.84 6.43 2.90
N VAL A 58 -11.75 5.60 1.86
CA VAL A 58 -12.72 5.62 0.74
C VAL A 58 -14.07 5.07 1.22
N GLU A 59 -14.08 3.96 1.94
CA GLU A 59 -15.30 3.38 2.53
C GLU A 59 -16.01 4.36 3.46
N LYS A 60 -15.28 5.05 4.35
CA LYS A 60 -15.84 6.10 5.21
C LYS A 60 -16.42 7.27 4.43
N LYS A 61 -15.76 7.71 3.35
CA LYS A 61 -16.31 8.76 2.49
C LYS A 61 -17.60 8.32 1.80
N ILE A 62 -17.67 7.07 1.36
CA ILE A 62 -18.89 6.50 0.75
C ILE A 62 -20.01 6.46 1.80
N LEU A 63 -19.74 5.98 3.01
CA LEU A 63 -20.72 5.96 4.11
C LEU A 63 -21.27 7.36 4.44
N VAL A 64 -20.43 8.39 4.46
CA VAL A 64 -20.89 9.79 4.68
C VAL A 64 -21.75 10.30 3.51
N LEU A 65 -21.51 9.82 2.29
CA LEU A 65 -22.32 10.18 1.11
C LEU A 65 -23.64 9.39 1.03
N GLU A 66 -23.66 8.16 1.55
CA GLU A 66 -24.86 7.30 1.63
C GLU A 66 -25.79 7.67 2.80
N ASP A 67 -25.36 8.53 3.73
CA ASP A 67 -26.18 9.04 4.85
C ASP A 67 -26.55 10.52 4.65
N PRO A 68 -27.51 10.86 3.76
CA PRO A 68 -28.00 12.23 3.59
C PRO A 68 -28.96 12.70 4.69
N GLU A 69 -29.15 11.94 5.79
CA GLU A 69 -30.18 12.22 6.82
C GLU A 69 -29.66 12.36 8.26
N SER A 70 -28.36 12.57 8.49
CA SER A 70 -27.86 13.06 9.80
C SER A 70 -27.76 14.60 9.85
N GLU A 71 -28.80 15.29 9.38
CA GLU A 71 -29.15 16.65 9.81
C GLU A 71 -30.58 16.56 10.36
N GLY A 72 -30.69 16.15 11.62
CA GLY A 72 -31.91 16.10 12.42
C GLY A 72 -31.58 16.27 13.89
#